data_AF-A0A8E2JHE2-F1
#
_entry.id   AF-A0A8E2JHE2-F1
#
_cell.length_a   1.000
_cell.length_b   1.000
_cell.length_c   1.000
_cell.angle_alpha   90.00
_cell.angle_beta   90.00
_cell.angle_gamma   90.00
#
_symmetry.space_group_name_H-M   'P 1'
#
loop_
_entity.id
_entity.type
_entity.pdbx_description
1 polymer ?
#
loop_
_entity_poly.entity_id
_entity_poly.type
_entity_poly.pdbx_seq_one_letter_code
_entity_poly.pdbx_strand_id
1 'polypeptide(L)'
;MPTISISISTPSSPITPITNPSHGISNTPQPNMLPIPAATFPTLPILPVSAANPPVPHLPFPDPIRVNGKWLCTFSPHCTRLFTRKQDAERHIRAFHLKIDKFWCPAEGCSRSHGGSNPFPRADKCKERAKKMHGIEM
;
A
#
# COMPACT_ATOMS: atom_id res chain seq x y z
N MET A 1 -17.82 28.16 44.19
CA MET A 1 -18.08 27.65 42.82
C MET A 1 -17.82 28.80 41.86
N PRO A 2 -16.64 28.92 41.24
CA PRO A 2 -16.40 30.00 40.27
C PRO A 2 -16.89 29.60 38.88
N THR A 3 -17.79 30.40 38.33
CA THR A 3 -18.28 30.32 36.94
C THR A 3 -17.21 30.87 36.01
N ILE A 4 -16.63 29.99 35.18
CA ILE A 4 -15.66 30.38 34.15
C ILE A 4 -16.43 30.64 32.85
N SER A 5 -16.53 31.90 32.47
CA SER A 5 -17.05 32.33 31.17
C SER A 5 -15.96 32.16 30.10
N ILE A 6 -16.18 31.26 29.15
CA ILE A 6 -15.26 31.05 28.02
C ILE A 6 -15.85 31.75 26.78
N SER A 7 -15.19 32.83 26.36
CA SER A 7 -15.48 33.56 25.13
C SER A 7 -14.95 32.78 23.92
N ILE A 8 -15.85 32.37 23.02
CA ILE A 8 -15.50 31.60 21.82
C ILE A 8 -15.35 32.58 20.66
N SER A 9 -14.12 32.84 20.24
CA SER A 9 -13.81 33.64 19.05
C SER A 9 -13.89 32.77 17.80
N THR A 10 -14.89 33.00 16.96
CA THR A 10 -15.03 32.35 15.64
C THR A 10 -14.20 33.09 14.58
N PRO A 11 -13.30 32.44 13.84
CA PRO A 11 -12.75 33.02 12.62
C PRO A 11 -13.69 32.74 11.43
N SER A 12 -14.33 33.79 10.94
CA SER A 12 -14.99 33.83 9.63
C SER A 12 -13.93 33.75 8.53
N SER A 13 -14.03 32.79 7.63
CA SER A 13 -13.26 32.77 6.38
C SER A 13 -14.21 32.81 5.18
N PRO A 14 -13.89 33.60 4.14
CA PRO A 14 -14.75 33.77 2.97
C PRO A 14 -14.72 32.53 2.07
N ILE A 15 -15.91 32.14 1.62
CA ILE A 15 -16.15 31.09 0.63
C ILE A 15 -15.70 31.63 -0.74
N THR A 16 -14.72 30.99 -1.37
CA THR A 16 -14.39 31.23 -2.77
C THR A 16 -15.30 30.38 -3.67
N PRO A 17 -15.80 30.92 -4.81
CA PRO A 17 -16.50 30.12 -5.80
C PRO A 17 -15.51 29.25 -6.58
N ILE A 18 -15.66 27.93 -6.51
CA ILE A 18 -14.89 27.00 -7.33
C ILE A 18 -15.59 26.89 -8.68
N THR A 19 -15.00 27.53 -9.67
CA THR A 19 -15.37 27.46 -11.09
C THR A 19 -15.17 26.03 -11.60
N ASN A 20 -16.21 25.45 -12.19
CA ASN A 20 -16.18 24.14 -12.85
C ASN A 20 -15.30 24.19 -14.12
N PRO A 21 -14.27 23.34 -14.27
CA PRO A 21 -13.68 23.09 -15.58
C PRO A 21 -14.49 22.02 -16.31
N SER A 22 -15.20 22.46 -17.35
CA SER A 22 -15.79 21.60 -18.37
C SER A 22 -14.69 20.81 -19.08
N HIS A 23 -14.56 19.52 -18.78
CA HIS A 23 -13.74 18.61 -19.58
C HIS A 23 -14.50 18.22 -20.84
N GLY A 24 -14.12 18.82 -21.96
CA GLY A 24 -14.51 18.39 -23.30
C GLY A 24 -14.00 16.97 -23.55
N ILE A 25 -14.91 16.09 -23.94
CA ILE A 25 -14.63 14.73 -24.38
C ILE A 25 -14.04 14.85 -25.79
N SER A 26 -12.70 14.83 -25.90
CA SER A 26 -12.03 14.70 -27.18
C SER A 26 -12.04 13.22 -27.57
N ASN A 27 -12.94 12.86 -28.48
CA ASN A 27 -12.95 11.55 -29.12
C ASN A 27 -11.73 11.47 -30.06
N THR A 28 -10.65 10.87 -29.60
CA THR A 28 -9.56 10.43 -30.48
C THR A 28 -10.02 9.21 -31.28
N PRO A 29 -9.88 9.21 -32.61
CA PRO A 29 -10.12 8.01 -33.43
C PRO A 29 -9.13 6.90 -33.03
N GLN A 30 -9.64 5.72 -32.68
CA GLN A 30 -8.82 4.53 -32.53
C GLN A 30 -8.15 4.19 -33.88
N PRO A 31 -6.82 3.97 -33.93
CA PRO A 31 -6.23 3.33 -35.09
C PRO A 31 -6.69 1.87 -35.15
N ASN A 32 -7.26 1.50 -36.31
CA ASN A 32 -7.67 0.14 -36.68
C ASN A 32 -6.64 -0.89 -36.23
N MET A 33 -7.01 -1.71 -35.25
CA MET A 33 -6.28 -2.93 -34.91
C MET A 33 -6.50 -3.94 -36.03
N LEU A 34 -5.43 -4.30 -36.74
CA LEU A 34 -5.44 -5.42 -37.67
C LEU A 34 -5.75 -6.72 -36.91
N PRO A 35 -6.48 -7.67 -37.52
CA PRO A 35 -6.77 -8.95 -36.89
C PRO A 35 -5.47 -9.75 -36.70
N ILE A 36 -5.15 -10.04 -35.45
CA ILE A 36 -4.03 -10.90 -35.06
C ILE A 36 -4.37 -12.33 -35.53
N PRO A 37 -3.49 -13.02 -36.28
CA PRO A 37 -3.73 -14.40 -36.66
C PRO A 37 -3.82 -15.27 -35.41
N ALA A 38 -4.86 -16.09 -35.34
CA ALA A 38 -5.06 -17.07 -34.27
C ALA A 38 -3.88 -18.06 -34.27
N ALA A 39 -2.89 -17.80 -33.43
CA ALA A 39 -1.85 -18.78 -33.13
C ALA A 39 -2.51 -19.94 -32.39
N THR A 40 -2.72 -21.04 -33.11
CA THR A 40 -3.04 -22.35 -32.57
C THR A 40 -1.84 -22.81 -31.73
N PHE A 41 -1.84 -22.46 -30.45
CA PHE A 41 -0.84 -22.97 -29.53
C PHE A 41 -1.09 -24.48 -29.33
N PRO A 42 -0.06 -25.32 -29.49
CA PRO A 42 -0.20 -26.74 -29.17
C PRO A 42 -0.58 -26.87 -27.70
N THR A 43 -1.74 -27.48 -27.44
CA THR A 43 -2.20 -27.82 -26.09
C THR A 43 -1.22 -28.83 -25.49
N LEU A 44 -0.26 -28.35 -24.70
CA LEU A 44 0.60 -29.21 -23.91
C LEU A 44 -0.25 -29.89 -22.81
N PRO A 45 -0.03 -31.18 -22.54
CA PRO A 45 -0.73 -31.87 -21.48
C PRO A 45 -0.39 -31.20 -20.14
N ILE A 46 -1.41 -30.72 -19.45
CA ILE A 46 -1.31 -30.20 -18.09
C ILE A 46 -0.92 -31.37 -17.19
N LEU A 47 0.36 -31.43 -16.81
CA LEU A 47 0.80 -32.37 -15.78
C LEU A 47 0.11 -32.00 -14.45
N PRO A 48 -0.35 -32.97 -13.66
CA PRO A 48 -0.89 -32.68 -12.35
C PRO A 48 0.22 -32.05 -11.51
N VAL A 49 0.09 -30.75 -11.21
CA VAL A 49 0.96 -30.08 -10.25
C VAL A 49 0.63 -30.68 -8.88
N SER A 50 1.35 -31.74 -8.54
CA SER A 50 1.27 -32.36 -7.23
C SER A 50 1.62 -31.27 -6.23
N ALA A 51 0.68 -30.97 -5.33
CA ALA A 51 0.73 -29.89 -4.36
C ALA A 51 1.77 -30.12 -3.26
N ALA A 52 3.01 -30.41 -3.64
CA ALA A 52 4.16 -30.31 -2.79
C ALA A 52 4.48 -28.81 -2.69
N ASN A 53 3.87 -28.15 -1.70
CA ASN A 53 4.33 -26.83 -1.27
C ASN A 53 5.85 -26.95 -1.04
N PRO A 54 6.71 -26.19 -1.73
CA PRO A 54 8.15 -26.29 -1.53
C PRO A 54 8.44 -26.05 -0.05
N PRO A 55 9.40 -26.78 0.57
CA PRO A 55 9.83 -26.50 1.92
C PRO A 55 10.34 -25.06 1.95
N VAL A 56 9.54 -24.15 2.50
CA VAL A 56 9.92 -22.77 2.73
C VAL A 56 11.21 -22.82 3.56
N PRO A 57 12.34 -22.29 3.05
CA PRO A 57 13.56 -22.18 3.85
C PRO A 57 13.17 -21.50 5.15
N HIS A 58 13.40 -22.18 6.26
CA HIS A 58 13.08 -21.70 7.59
C HIS A 58 13.93 -20.46 7.86
N LEU A 59 13.42 -19.30 7.47
CA LEU A 59 14.07 -18.02 7.73
C LEU A 59 14.01 -17.75 9.23
N PRO A 60 15.02 -17.06 9.80
CA PRO A 60 15.14 -16.76 11.24
C PRO A 60 14.15 -15.68 11.70
N PHE A 61 12.92 -15.71 11.18
CA PHE A 61 11.89 -14.75 11.54
C PHE A 61 11.00 -15.36 12.62
N PRO A 62 10.80 -14.67 13.74
CA PRO A 62 9.94 -15.18 14.79
C PRO A 62 8.52 -15.32 14.22
N ASP A 63 8.00 -16.54 14.24
CA ASP A 63 6.61 -16.79 13.89
C ASP A 63 5.70 -16.04 14.89
N PRO A 64 4.66 -15.35 14.41
CA PRO A 64 3.69 -14.74 15.30
C PRO A 64 2.95 -15.83 16.08
N ILE A 65 2.79 -15.65 17.38
CA ILE A 65 2.07 -16.63 18.23
C ILE A 65 0.58 -16.33 18.16
N ARG A 66 -0.25 -17.38 18.09
CA ARG A 66 -1.70 -17.26 18.18
C ARG A 66 -2.14 -17.28 19.65
N VAL A 67 -2.61 -16.15 20.15
CA VAL A 67 -3.12 -15.98 21.53
C VAL A 67 -4.57 -15.50 21.46
N ASN A 68 -5.48 -16.23 22.10
CA ASN A 68 -6.91 -15.88 22.17
C ASN A 68 -7.55 -15.61 20.79
N GLY A 69 -7.21 -16.45 19.80
CA GLY A 69 -7.71 -16.32 18.43
C GLY A 69 -7.06 -15.21 17.58
N LYS A 70 -6.19 -14.39 18.15
CA LYS A 70 -5.44 -13.31 17.46
C LYS A 70 -3.97 -13.66 17.35
N TRP A 71 -3.28 -13.04 16.40
CA TRP A 71 -1.85 -13.21 16.15
C TRP A 71 -1.07 -12.07 16.79
N LEU A 72 -0.19 -12.41 17.74
CA LEU A 72 0.66 -11.45 18.45
C LEU A 72 2.01 -11.33 17.76
N CYS A 73 2.52 -10.10 17.69
CA CYS A 73 3.92 -9.89 17.32
C CYS A 73 4.86 -10.37 18.42
N THR A 74 5.77 -11.29 18.09
CA THR A 74 6.75 -11.88 19.02
C THR A 74 8.15 -11.32 18.88
N PHE A 75 8.36 -10.37 17.97
CA PHE A 75 9.69 -9.86 17.66
C PHE A 75 10.31 -9.07 18.81
N SER A 76 9.51 -8.36 19.60
CA SER A 76 10.00 -7.56 20.72
C SER A 76 8.98 -7.53 21.86
N PRO A 77 9.41 -7.59 23.13
CA PRO A 77 8.52 -7.48 24.29
C PRO A 77 7.76 -6.15 24.35
N HIS A 78 8.24 -5.11 23.66
CA HIS A 78 7.57 -3.82 23.57
C HIS A 78 6.51 -3.75 22.45
N CYS A 79 6.41 -4.78 21.61
CA CYS A 79 5.44 -4.81 20.53
C CYS A 79 4.19 -5.63 20.91
N THR A 80 3.18 -4.95 21.42
CA THR A 80 1.90 -5.55 21.85
C THR A 80 0.84 -5.57 20.73
N ARG A 81 1.29 -5.55 19.46
CA ARG A 81 0.38 -5.52 18.30
C ARG A 81 -0.28 -6.88 18.10
N LEU A 82 -1.61 -6.86 18.07
CA LEU A 82 -2.46 -8.01 17.81
C LEU A 82 -3.13 -7.89 16.44
N PHE A 83 -3.17 -8.99 15.71
CA PHE A 83 -3.72 -9.07 14.35
C PHE A 83 -4.77 -10.17 14.25
N THR A 84 -5.77 -10.00 13.40
CA THR A 84 -6.79 -11.03 13.18
C THR A 84 -6.27 -12.16 12.29
N ARG A 85 -5.29 -11.88 11.42
CA ARG A 85 -4.72 -12.83 10.45
C ARG A 85 -3.22 -13.00 10.66
N LYS A 86 -2.71 -14.23 10.41
CA LYS A 86 -1.26 -14.54 10.50
C LYS A 86 -0.44 -13.66 9.57
N GLN A 87 -0.91 -13.54 8.33
CA GLN A 87 -0.26 -12.77 7.26
C GLN A 87 -0.06 -11.30 7.63
N ASP A 88 -0.99 -10.69 8.38
CA ASP A 88 -0.87 -9.31 8.82
C ASP A 88 0.19 -9.15 9.91
N ALA A 89 0.31 -10.13 10.82
CA ALA A 89 1.35 -10.17 11.84
C ALA A 89 2.74 -10.38 11.22
N GLU A 90 2.89 -11.34 10.31
CA GLU A 90 4.14 -11.56 9.56
C GLU A 90 4.56 -10.33 8.78
N ARG A 91 3.58 -9.68 8.11
CA ARG A 91 3.82 -8.44 7.38
C ARG A 91 4.24 -7.32 8.32
N HIS A 92 3.61 -7.20 9.48
CA HIS A 92 4.00 -6.23 10.50
C HIS A 92 5.44 -6.43 10.95
N ILE A 93 5.86 -7.68 11.19
CA ILE A 93 7.24 -8.00 11.57
C ILE A 93 8.22 -7.57 10.47
N ARG A 94 7.95 -7.92 9.21
CA ARG A 94 8.79 -7.51 8.07
C ARG A 94 8.88 -6.00 7.89
N ALA A 95 7.75 -5.31 8.01
CA ALA A 95 7.63 -3.87 7.77
C ALA A 95 8.25 -3.02 8.90
N PHE A 96 7.98 -3.35 10.16
CA PHE A 96 8.31 -2.49 11.30
C PHE A 96 9.58 -2.92 12.03
N HIS A 97 9.80 -4.23 12.15
CA HIS A 97 10.90 -4.77 12.92
C HIS A 97 12.12 -5.03 12.05
N LEU A 98 11.92 -5.67 10.91
CA LEU A 98 13.02 -6.00 10.00
C LEU A 98 13.31 -4.86 9.01
N LYS A 99 12.31 -4.04 8.65
CA LYS A 99 12.41 -2.93 7.68
C LYS A 99 13.18 -3.32 6.40
N ILE A 100 13.03 -4.58 5.98
CA ILE A 100 13.75 -5.16 4.83
C ILE A 100 13.32 -4.43 3.56
N ASP A 101 12.01 -4.26 3.40
CA ASP A 101 11.45 -3.67 2.19
C ASP A 101 11.31 -2.14 2.37
N LYS A 102 12.20 -1.40 1.70
CA LYS A 102 12.17 0.07 1.67
C LYS A 102 11.61 0.50 0.32
N PHE A 103 10.42 1.09 0.34
CA PHE A 103 9.78 1.60 -0.87
C PHE A 103 9.92 3.12 -0.91
N TRP A 104 10.58 3.63 -1.94
CA TRP A 104 10.76 5.06 -2.15
C TRP A 104 9.71 5.60 -3.10
N CYS A 105 9.28 6.85 -2.88
CA CYS A 105 8.45 7.55 -3.85
C CYS A 105 9.32 7.87 -5.07
N PRO A 106 8.94 7.50 -6.30
CA PRO A 106 9.74 7.80 -7.48
C PRO A 106 9.52 9.22 -8.03
N ALA A 107 8.72 10.05 -7.35
CA ALA A 107 8.61 11.45 -7.73
C ALA A 107 9.86 12.22 -7.28
N GLU A 108 10.52 12.86 -8.23
CA GLU A 108 11.65 13.74 -7.99
C GLU A 108 11.25 14.92 -7.08
N GLY A 109 12.10 15.26 -6.11
CA GLY A 109 11.83 16.32 -5.14
C GLY A 109 10.79 15.99 -4.06
N CYS A 110 10.26 14.76 -4.01
CA CYS A 110 9.39 14.36 -2.91
C CYS A 110 10.20 14.13 -1.62
N SER A 111 9.72 14.60 -0.46
CA SER A 111 10.41 14.41 0.84
C SER A 111 10.62 12.94 1.24
N ARG A 112 10.04 11.98 0.50
CA ARG A 112 10.16 10.53 0.69
C ARG A 112 10.69 9.82 -0.57
N SER A 113 11.40 10.52 -1.45
CA SER A 113 12.14 9.95 -2.57
C SER A 113 13.53 9.46 -2.15
N HIS A 114 14.31 8.96 -3.11
CA HIS A 114 15.67 8.47 -2.89
C HIS A 114 16.57 9.60 -2.33
N GLY A 115 16.82 9.58 -1.02
CA GLY A 115 17.50 10.66 -0.28
C GLY A 115 16.73 11.22 0.91
N GLY A 116 15.45 10.86 1.07
CA GLY A 116 14.63 11.21 2.24
C GLY A 116 14.91 10.35 3.47
N SER A 117 14.47 10.82 4.64
CA SER A 117 14.72 10.14 5.93
C SER A 117 13.71 9.03 6.28
N ASN A 118 12.64 8.85 5.51
CA ASN A 118 11.54 7.97 5.91
C ASN A 118 10.94 7.18 4.72
N PRO A 119 11.56 6.05 4.32
CA PRO A 119 11.03 5.18 3.28
C PRO A 119 9.72 4.52 3.73
N PHE A 120 8.86 4.19 2.77
CA PHE A 120 7.65 3.45 3.05
C PHE A 120 7.99 2.00 3.40
N PRO A 121 7.37 1.43 4.43
CA PRO A 121 7.56 0.02 4.75
C PRO A 121 6.76 -0.91 3.81
N ARG A 122 5.88 -0.36 2.95
CA ARG A 122 5.01 -1.12 2.04
C ARG A 122 4.82 -0.40 0.71
N ALA A 123 4.82 -1.18 -0.38
CA ALA A 123 4.59 -0.67 -1.74
C ALA A 123 3.21 -0.04 -1.92
N ASP A 124 2.17 -0.63 -1.32
CA ASP A 124 0.79 -0.15 -1.43
C ASP A 124 0.65 1.31 -0.97
N LYS A 125 1.27 1.66 0.16
CA LYS A 125 1.31 3.03 0.67
C LYS A 125 2.16 3.97 -0.17
N CYS A 126 3.23 3.47 -0.79
CA CYS A 126 4.00 4.27 -1.73
C CYS A 126 3.16 4.62 -2.96
N LYS A 127 2.50 3.64 -3.58
CA LYS A 127 1.61 3.83 -4.74
C LYS A 127 0.45 4.78 -4.43
N GLU A 128 -0.22 4.58 -3.30
CA GLU A 128 -1.33 5.44 -2.86
C GLU A 128 -0.87 6.90 -2.70
N ARG A 129 0.31 7.13 -2.11
CA ARG A 129 0.89 8.47 -2.03
C ARG A 129 1.26 9.01 -3.40
N ALA A 130 1.89 8.21 -4.26
CA ALA A 130 2.31 8.67 -5.58
C ALA A 130 1.11 9.14 -6.41
N LYS A 131 0.01 8.39 -6.35
CA LYS A 131 -1.25 8.78 -6.99
C LYS A 131 -1.85 10.05 -6.38
N LYS A 132 -1.93 10.15 -5.04
CA LYS A 132 -2.56 11.30 -4.35
C LYS A 132 -1.75 12.59 -4.41
N MET A 133 -0.43 12.52 -4.28
CA MET A 133 0.44 13.69 -4.18
C MET A 133 1.05 14.10 -5.53
N HIS A 134 1.23 13.14 -6.44
CA HIS A 134 1.94 13.37 -7.70
C HIS A 134 1.10 13.01 -8.94
N GLY A 135 -0.08 12.39 -8.78
CA GLY A 135 -0.87 11.92 -9.92
C GLY A 135 -0.21 10.80 -10.72
N ILE A 136 0.83 10.15 -10.18
CA ILE A 136 1.58 9.10 -10.87
C ILE A 136 0.93 7.76 -10.52
N GLU A 137 0.52 7.01 -11.54
CA GLU A 137 0.03 5.63 -11.39
C GLU A 137 1.16 4.64 -11.70
N MET A 138 1.34 3.62 -10.83
CA MET A 138 2.43 2.63 -10.82
C MET A 138 1.93 1.22 -10.54
#